data_AF-A0A090CYR8-F1
#
_entry.id   AF-A0A090CYR8-F1
#
_cell.length_a   1.000
_cell.length_b   1.000
_cell.length_c   1.000
_cell.angle_alpha   90.00
_cell.angle_beta   90.00
_cell.angle_gamma   90.00
#
_symmetry.space_group_name_H-M   'P 1'
#
loop_
_entity.id
_entity.type
_entity.pdbx_description
1 polymer ?
#
loop_
_entity_poly.entity_id
_entity_poly.type
_entity_poly.pdbx_seq_one_letter_code
_entity_poly.pdbx_strand_id
1 'polypeptide(L)'
;MLVLTRKSEEQIIIGDEEDPIIITVLKIQGGKVSLGIKANKKKYAILRKELCVKDESKDSEDSHKENEEDQKDCEIELKESVTV
;
A
#
# COMPACT_ATOMS: atom_id res chain seq x y z
N MET A 1 -16.48 11.87 -3.73
CA MET A 1 -16.18 10.92 -4.83
C MET A 1 -16.06 11.72 -6.12
N LEU A 2 -14.90 11.67 -6.78
CA LEU A 2 -14.66 12.32 -8.08
C LEU A 2 -14.88 11.28 -9.20
N VAL A 3 -15.61 11.65 -10.25
CA VAL A 3 -15.95 10.74 -11.36
C VAL A 3 -15.35 11.28 -12.65
N LEU A 4 -14.53 10.48 -13.31
CA LEU A 4 -13.89 10.80 -14.59
C LEU A 4 -14.21 9.72 -15.62
N THR A 5 -14.57 10.13 -16.83
CA THR A 5 -14.73 9.20 -17.96
C THR A 5 -13.50 9.30 -18.85
N ARG A 6 -12.81 8.17 -19.06
CA ARG A 6 -11.60 8.07 -19.88
C ARG A 6 -11.77 7.02 -20.98
N LYS A 7 -11.11 7.24 -22.12
CA LYS A 7 -10.99 6.24 -23.20
C LYS A 7 -9.79 5.31 -22.94
N SER A 8 -9.63 4.30 -23.80
CA SER A 8 -8.43 3.46 -23.79
C SER A 8 -7.17 4.31 -23.99
N GLU A 9 -6.09 3.92 -23.32
CA GLU A 9 -4.76 4.55 -23.31
C GLU A 9 -4.67 5.92 -22.61
N GLU A 10 -5.79 6.46 -22.12
CA GLU A 10 -5.78 7.69 -21.33
C GLU A 10 -5.33 7.44 -19.88
N GLN A 11 -4.73 8.48 -19.30
CA GLN A 11 -4.15 8.45 -17.95
C GLN A 11 -4.87 9.42 -17.01
N ILE A 12 -4.88 9.05 -15.74
CA ILE A 12 -5.32 9.88 -14.60
C ILE A 12 -4.13 9.97 -13.66
N ILE A 13 -3.73 11.19 -13.31
CA ILE A 13 -2.62 11.47 -12.40
C ILE A 13 -3.23 11.99 -11.10
N ILE A 14 -2.84 11.39 -9.98
CA ILE A 14 -3.29 11.76 -8.63
C ILE A 14 -2.06 12.09 -7.79
N GLY A 15 -2.05 13.27 -7.18
CA GLY A 15 -0.93 13.76 -6.36
C GLY A 15 -0.06 14.78 -7.10
N ASP A 16 0.95 15.28 -6.39
CA ASP A 16 1.90 16.28 -6.88
C ASP A 16 3.09 15.62 -7.61
N GLU A 17 3.95 16.45 -8.22
CA GLU A 17 5.01 15.98 -9.12
C GLU A 17 6.05 15.05 -8.46
N GLU A 18 6.22 15.12 -7.13
CA GLU A 18 7.24 14.35 -6.41
C GLU A 18 6.88 12.86 -6.22
N ASP A 19 5.60 12.53 -6.04
CA ASP A 19 5.13 11.13 -5.87
C ASP A 19 3.72 10.91 -6.49
N PRO A 20 3.56 11.03 -7.82
CA PRO A 20 2.26 10.86 -8.46
C PRO A 20 1.85 9.40 -8.57
N ILE A 21 0.57 9.13 -8.33
CA ILE A 21 -0.11 7.87 -8.68
C ILE A 21 -0.67 8.04 -10.08
N ILE A 22 -0.22 7.22 -11.02
CA ILE A 22 -0.65 7.23 -12.41
C ILE A 22 -1.53 6.01 -12.66
N ILE A 23 -2.77 6.25 -13.05
CA ILE A 23 -3.74 5.21 -13.43
C ILE A 23 -3.93 5.30 -14.94
N THR A 24 -3.64 4.21 -15.65
CA THR A 24 -3.78 4.11 -17.11
C THR A 24 -4.87 3.11 -17.45
N VAL A 25 -5.80 3.50 -18.32
CA VAL A 25 -6.77 2.55 -18.89
C VAL A 25 -6.08 1.81 -20.03
N LEU A 26 -5.68 0.56 -19.84
CA LEU A 26 -4.95 -0.20 -20.87
C LEU A 26 -5.88 -0.75 -21.95
N LYS A 27 -7.01 -1.34 -21.54
CA LYS A 27 -7.95 -1.95 -22.48
C LYS A 27 -9.33 -2.08 -21.86
N ILE A 28 -10.36 -1.96 -22.70
CA ILE A 28 -11.76 -2.18 -22.33
C ILE A 28 -12.26 -3.39 -23.12
N GLN A 29 -12.76 -4.42 -22.43
CA GLN A 29 -13.28 -5.63 -23.05
C GLN A 29 -14.57 -6.08 -22.34
N GLY A 30 -15.71 -6.03 -23.04
CA GLY A 30 -16.94 -6.73 -22.64
C GLY A 30 -17.32 -6.60 -21.16
N GLY A 31 -17.33 -5.37 -20.62
CA GLY A 31 -17.67 -5.10 -19.22
C GLY A 31 -16.50 -5.23 -18.22
N LYS A 32 -15.31 -5.58 -18.67
CA LYS A 32 -14.06 -5.57 -17.88
C LYS A 32 -13.12 -4.50 -18.40
N VAL A 33 -12.34 -3.93 -17.48
CA VAL A 33 -11.33 -2.91 -17.79
C VAL A 33 -9.98 -3.39 -17.24
N SER A 34 -8.97 -3.36 -18.08
CA SER A 34 -7.58 -3.54 -17.68
C SER A 34 -7.01 -2.19 -17.27
N LEU A 35 -6.65 -2.05 -15.99
CA LEU A 35 -6.06 -0.85 -15.43
C LEU A 35 -4.58 -1.10 -15.14
N GLY A 36 -3.71 -0.20 -15.57
CA GLY A 36 -2.33 -0.11 -15.12
C GLY A 36 -2.24 0.93 -13.99
N ILE A 37 -1.60 0.59 -12.87
CA ILE A 37 -1.39 1.52 -11.77
C ILE A 37 0.11 1.60 -11.52
N LYS A 38 0.67 2.80 -11.67
CA LYS A 38 2.07 3.09 -11.35
C LYS A 38 2.08 4.03 -10.15
N ALA A 39 2.68 3.56 -9.06
CA ALA A 39 2.87 4.34 -7.85
C ALA A 39 4.19 3.92 -7.18
N ASN A 40 4.68 4.75 -6.28
CA ASN A 40 5.83 4.43 -5.46
C ASN A 40 5.48 3.29 -4.47
N LYS A 41 6.04 2.10 -4.69
CA LYS A 41 5.77 0.89 -3.90
C LYS A 41 6.18 1.00 -2.44
N LYS A 42 7.09 1.94 -2.10
CA LYS A 42 7.53 2.15 -0.73
C LYS A 42 6.45 2.81 0.12
N LYS A 43 5.58 3.63 -0.50
CA LYS A 43 4.58 4.46 0.18
C LYS A 43 3.16 3.92 0.03
N TYR A 44 2.86 3.31 -1.12
CA TYR A 44 1.50 2.86 -1.43
C TYR A 44 1.47 1.36 -1.76
N ALA A 45 0.61 0.62 -1.07
CA ALA A 45 0.25 -0.75 -1.42
C ALA A 45 -0.87 -0.73 -2.47
N ILE A 46 -0.65 -1.39 -3.61
CA ILE A 46 -1.66 -1.57 -4.65
C ILE A 46 -2.26 -2.95 -4.49
N LEU A 47 -3.47 -3.00 -3.93
CA LEU A 47 -4.20 -4.24 -3.68
C LEU A 47 -5.56 -4.20 -4.35
N ARG A 48 -6.04 -5.38 -4.75
CA ARG A 48 -7.44 -5.53 -5.17
C ARG A 48 -8.32 -5.50 -3.92
N LYS A 49 -9.50 -4.88 -4.01
CA LYS A 49 -10.34 -4.62 -2.83
C LYS A 49 -10.71 -5.91 -2.09
N GLU A 50 -10.88 -7.02 -2.79
CA GLU A 50 -11.17 -8.33 -2.19
C GLU A 50 -10.02 -8.89 -1.34
N LEU A 51 -8.78 -8.44 -1.56
CA LEU A 51 -7.60 -8.83 -0.79
C LEU A 51 -7.33 -7.89 0.39
N CYS A 52 -8.09 -6.79 0.48
CA CYS A 52 -8.03 -5.89 1.61
C CYS A 52 -8.75 -6.57 2.78
N VAL A 53 -8.01 -7.29 3.61
CA VAL A 53 -8.55 -7.92 4.83
C VAL A 53 -9.04 -6.79 5.73
N LYS A 54 -10.34 -6.79 5.98
CA LYS A 54 -11.02 -5.76 6.74
C LYS A 54 -10.64 -5.85 8.22
N ASP A 55 -9.77 -4.96 8.68
CA ASP A 55 -9.98 -4.34 10.00
C ASP A 55 -10.94 -3.16 9.81
N GLU A 56 -12.16 -3.43 9.34
CA GLU A 56 -13.24 -2.43 9.24
C GLU A 56 -13.89 -2.24 10.61
N SER A 57 -13.08 -1.82 11.58
CA SER A 57 -13.56 -1.26 12.83
C SER A 57 -12.63 -0.11 13.20
N LYS A 58 -12.84 1.04 12.54
CA LYS A 58 -12.63 2.43 13.01
C LYS A 58 -12.60 3.37 11.79
N ASP A 59 -13.76 3.63 11.22
CA ASP A 59 -13.98 4.90 10.53
C ASP A 59 -14.19 5.98 11.61
N SER A 60 -13.12 6.65 12.02
CA SER A 60 -13.17 7.99 12.62
C SER A 60 -11.77 8.48 12.97
N GLU A 61 -11.41 9.62 12.38
CA GLU A 61 -10.57 10.67 12.98
C GLU A 61 -9.04 10.45 12.99
N ASP A 62 -8.40 11.25 12.13
CA ASP A 62 -7.17 12.03 12.39
C ASP A 62 -6.44 11.74 13.73
N SER A 63 -5.22 11.19 13.65
CA SER A 63 -4.10 11.68 14.49
C SER A 63 -2.78 10.95 14.21
N HIS A 64 -1.74 11.79 14.19
CA HIS A 64 -0.31 11.51 14.18
C HIS A 64 0.21 10.35 15.06
N LYS A 65 1.36 9.79 14.62
CA LYS A 65 2.67 9.61 15.31
C LYS A 65 3.31 8.26 14.90
N GLU A 66 4.50 8.28 14.31
CA GLU A 66 5.79 8.15 15.02
C GLU A 66 5.76 7.00 16.05
N ASN A 67 6.34 5.84 15.76
CA ASN A 67 7.75 5.55 16.06
C ASN A 67 8.14 4.08 15.89
N GLU A 68 9.44 3.93 15.62
CA GLU A 68 10.39 2.95 16.15
C GLU A 68 10.29 1.46 15.80
N GLU A 69 11.39 1.06 15.15
CA GLU A 69 11.93 -0.27 14.98
C GLU A 69 12.13 -0.96 16.33
N ASP A 70 11.63 -2.18 16.48
CA ASP A 70 12.09 -3.10 17.52
C ASP A 70 11.91 -4.54 17.04
N GLN A 71 12.90 -5.04 16.30
CA GLN A 71 13.12 -6.48 16.11
C GLN A 71 14.60 -6.75 15.92
N LYS A 72 15.28 -7.15 17.01
CA LYS A 72 16.11 -8.38 17.09
C LYS A 72 16.80 -8.44 18.46
N ASP A 73 16.19 -9.19 19.36
CA ASP A 73 16.93 -9.95 20.38
C ASP A 73 16.28 -11.33 20.48
N CYS A 74 16.88 -12.28 19.78
CA CYS A 74 16.63 -13.71 19.96
C CYS A 74 17.98 -14.41 19.84
N GLU A 75 18.74 -14.46 20.93
CA GLU A 75 19.56 -15.64 21.18
C GLU A 75 19.59 -15.91 22.68
N ILE A 76 18.85 -16.96 23.04
CA ILE A 76 18.69 -17.49 24.39
C ILE A 76 19.95 -18.27 24.76
N GLU A 77 20.46 -17.91 25.94
CA GLU A 77 21.26 -18.67 26.91
C GLU A 77 21.79 -20.05 26.51
N LEU A 78 23.12 -20.13 26.41
CA LEU A 78 23.90 -21.27 26.92
C LEU A 78 24.69 -20.80 28.14
N LYS A 79 24.01 -20.69 29.28
CA LYS A 79 24.67 -20.76 30.59
C LYS A 79 24.63 -22.20 31.06
N GLU A 80 25.76 -22.86 31.01
CA GLU A 80 26.21 -23.75 32.07
C GLU A 80 27.73 -23.52 32.13
N SER A 81 28.19 -22.73 33.11
CA SER A 81 28.88 -23.23 34.31
C SER A 81 30.21 -23.91 33.94
N VAL A 82 31.37 -23.45 34.40
CA VAL A 82 31.81 -23.68 35.77
C VAL A 82 33.09 -22.84 36.03
N THR A 83 33.10 -22.28 37.23
CA THR A 83 34.18 -21.71 38.05
C THR A 83 35.48 -22.54 38.05
N VAL A 84 36.64 -21.93 37.86
CA VAL A 84 37.80 -21.80 38.79
C VAL A 84 38.84 -20.89 38.12
#